data_AF-A0A353FZZ2-F1
#
_entry.id   AF-A0A353FZZ2-F1
#
_cell.length_a   1.000
_cell.length_b   1.000
_cell.length_c   1.000
_cell.angle_alpha   90.00
_cell.angle_beta   90.00
_cell.angle_gamma   90.00
#
_symmetry.space_group_name_H-M   'P 1'
#
loop_
_entity.id
_entity.type
_entity.pdbx_description
1 polymer ?
#
loop_
_entity_poly.entity_id
_entity_poly.type
_entity_poly.pdbx_seq_one_letter_code
_entity_poly.pdbx_strand_id
1 'polypeptide(L)'
;YWEFFGPVSMLFRAKDEADAIRIANDTPFGLGGSVFTRDTKHGVEVARQIETGMVFINHPTMVKADLPFGGVKRSGYGRELLGLGIKEFVNTKLIDVVDIDAPF
;
A
#
# COMPACT_ATOMS: atom_id res chain seq x y z
N TYR A 1 -13.55 1.93 -11.60
CA TYR A 1 -14.36 0.70 -11.51
C TYR A 1 -14.76 0.43 -10.07
N TRP A 2 -15.85 -0.32 -9.83
CA TRP A 2 -16.28 -0.72 -8.49
C TRP A 2 -15.83 -2.15 -8.18
N GLU A 3 -15.68 -2.47 -6.90
CA GLU A 3 -15.26 -3.80 -6.45
C GLU A 3 -16.43 -4.79 -6.55
N PHE A 4 -16.23 -5.91 -7.26
CA PHE A 4 -17.28 -6.89 -7.51
C PHE A 4 -17.53 -7.86 -6.35
N PHE A 5 -16.54 -8.07 -5.47
CA PHE A 5 -16.61 -9.06 -4.38
C PHE A 5 -17.04 -10.47 -4.83
N GLY A 6 -16.65 -10.86 -6.04
CA GLY A 6 -16.97 -12.15 -6.66
C GLY A 6 -15.88 -12.57 -7.65
N PRO A 7 -15.97 -13.78 -8.22
CA PRO A 7 -14.95 -14.37 -9.10
C PRO A 7 -14.99 -13.75 -10.51
N VAL A 8 -14.78 -12.45 -10.61
CA VAL A 8 -14.80 -11.67 -11.87
C VAL A 8 -13.41 -11.07 -12.08
N SER A 9 -12.81 -11.32 -13.25
CA SER A 9 -11.53 -10.73 -13.65
C SER A 9 -11.72 -9.80 -14.86
N MET A 10 -11.11 -8.63 -14.82
CA MET A 10 -11.06 -7.69 -15.94
C MET A 10 -9.66 -7.70 -16.55
N LEU A 11 -9.59 -7.73 -17.88
CA LEU A 11 -8.34 -7.69 -18.62
C LEU A 11 -8.29 -6.39 -19.43
N PHE A 12 -7.23 -5.62 -19.22
CA PHE A 12 -6.97 -4.38 -19.94
C PHE A 12 -5.66 -4.51 -20.71
N ARG A 13 -5.65 -4.06 -21.96
CA ARG A 13 -4.43 -3.96 -22.75
C ARG A 13 -3.88 -2.55 -22.61
N ALA A 14 -2.67 -2.43 -22.07
CA ALA A 14 -1.90 -1.18 -22.10
C ALA A 14 -1.12 -1.06 -23.42
N LYS A 15 -0.95 0.17 -23.90
CA LYS A 15 -0.11 0.45 -25.07
C LYS A 15 1.38 0.24 -24.79
N ASP A 16 1.81 0.69 -23.62
CA ASP A 16 3.19 0.69 -23.13
C ASP A 16 3.18 0.71 -21.59
N GLU A 17 4.36 0.74 -20.97
CA GLU A 17 4.50 0.72 -19.51
C GLU A 17 3.90 1.96 -18.84
N ALA A 18 4.09 3.15 -19.43
CA ALA A 18 3.55 4.39 -18.87
C ALA A 18 2.01 4.35 -18.87
N ASP A 19 1.41 3.84 -19.94
CA ASP A 19 -0.03 3.61 -20.01
C ASP A 19 -0.50 2.51 -19.04
N ALA A 20 0.29 1.47 -18.81
CA ALA A 20 -0.02 0.44 -17.81
C ALA A 20 -0.06 1.00 -16.39
N ILE A 21 0.92 1.83 -16.02
CA ILE A 21 0.95 2.54 -14.73
C ILE A 21 -0.24 3.49 -14.61
N ARG A 22 -0.56 4.24 -15.67
CA ARG A 22 -1.74 5.11 -15.72
C ARG A 22 -3.03 4.34 -15.49
N ILE A 23 -3.23 3.21 -16.16
CA ILE A 23 -4.41 2.34 -15.98
C ILE A 23 -4.44 1.78 -14.56
N ALA A 24 -3.31 1.32 -14.02
CA ALA A 24 -3.23 0.77 -12.66
C ALA A 24 -3.60 1.80 -11.58
N ASN A 25 -3.25 3.07 -11.79
CA ASN A 25 -3.57 4.17 -10.88
C ASN A 25 -4.95 4.81 -11.11
N ASP A 26 -5.64 4.47 -12.20
CA ASP A 26 -6.99 4.97 -12.55
C ASP A 26 -8.10 4.29 -11.73
N THR A 27 -7.95 4.41 -10.42
CA THR A 27 -8.86 3.88 -9.41
C THR A 27 -8.83 4.77 -8.17
N PRO A 28 -9.98 5.00 -7.52
CA PRO A 28 -10.01 5.76 -6.28
C PRO A 28 -9.55 4.91 -5.07
N PHE A 29 -9.29 3.62 -5.26
CA PHE A 29 -8.81 2.67 -4.26
C PHE A 29 -7.29 2.49 -4.36
N GLY A 30 -6.67 1.96 -3.30
CA GLY A 30 -5.21 1.83 -3.20
C GLY A 30 -4.76 0.79 -2.17
N LEU A 31 -5.38 -0.40 -2.14
CA LEU A 31 -5.04 -1.44 -1.17
C LEU A 31 -3.72 -2.13 -1.51
N GLY A 32 -3.71 -2.94 -2.57
CA GLY A 32 -2.57 -3.73 -2.98
C GLY A 32 -2.49 -3.88 -4.50
N GLY A 33 -1.29 -4.18 -5.00
CA GLY A 33 -1.03 -4.42 -6.42
C GLY A 33 0.07 -5.45 -6.65
N SER A 34 0.30 -5.79 -7.91
CA SER A 34 1.39 -6.71 -8.29
C SER A 34 1.99 -6.32 -9.63
N VAL A 35 3.31 -6.47 -9.76
CA VAL A 35 4.05 -6.29 -11.01
C VAL A 35 4.71 -7.61 -11.36
N PHE A 36 4.48 -8.12 -12.57
CA PHE A 36 5.08 -9.36 -13.06
C PHE A 36 6.08 -9.06 -14.16
N THR A 37 7.35 -9.42 -13.97
CA THR A 37 8.44 -9.15 -14.90
C THR A 37 9.63 -10.08 -14.63
N ARG A 38 10.44 -10.33 -15.66
CA ARG A 38 11.72 -11.04 -15.53
C ARG A 38 12.82 -10.16 -14.94
N ASP A 39 12.75 -8.84 -15.16
CA ASP A 39 13.67 -7.87 -14.57
C ASP A 39 13.09 -7.35 -13.26
N THR A 40 13.46 -7.97 -12.15
CA THR A 40 12.93 -7.63 -10.83
C THR A 40 13.37 -6.24 -10.36
N LYS A 41 14.53 -5.75 -10.79
CA LYS A 41 14.99 -4.40 -10.43
C LYS A 41 14.10 -3.37 -11.09
N HIS A 42 13.84 -3.54 -12.37
CA HIS A 42 12.92 -2.70 -13.10
C HIS A 42 11.47 -2.83 -12.57
N GLY A 43 11.04 -4.04 -12.21
CA GLY A 43 9.74 -4.25 -11.56
C GLY A 43 9.57 -3.44 -10.28
N VAL A 44 10.63 -3.27 -9.49
CA VAL A 44 10.61 -2.40 -8.29
C VAL A 44 10.47 -0.92 -8.67
N GLU A 45 11.08 -0.47 -9.77
CA GLU A 45 10.93 0.91 -10.27
C GLU A 45 9.49 1.20 -10.73
N VAL A 46 8.86 0.24 -11.41
CA VAL A 46 7.44 0.32 -11.79
C VAL A 46 6.56 0.30 -10.55
N ALA A 47 6.81 -0.61 -9.61
CA ALA A 47 6.02 -0.74 -8.38
C ALA A 47 6.01 0.54 -7.53
N ARG A 48 7.11 1.31 -7.51
CA ARG A 48 7.19 2.61 -6.83
C ARG A 48 6.26 3.67 -7.40
N GLN A 49 5.82 3.51 -8.64
CA GLN A 49 4.90 4.43 -9.32
C GLN A 49 3.43 4.02 -9.15
N ILE A 50 3.15 2.85 -8.57
CA ILE A 50 1.79 2.39 -8.29
C ILE A 50 1.32 2.94 -6.95
N GLU A 51 0.20 3.65 -6.96
CA GLU A 51 -0.35 4.35 -5.79
C GLU A 51 -1.20 3.41 -4.91
N THR A 52 -0.55 2.44 -4.26
CA THR A 52 -1.17 1.50 -3.33
C THR A 52 -0.38 1.41 -2.02
N GLY A 53 -0.99 0.82 -0.99
CA GLY A 53 -0.29 0.59 0.28
C GLY A 53 0.73 -0.55 0.23
N MET A 54 0.57 -1.48 -0.71
CA MET A 54 1.43 -2.65 -0.89
C MET A 54 1.57 -3.00 -2.38
N VAL A 55 2.74 -3.45 -2.81
CA VAL A 55 2.95 -4.04 -4.13
C VAL A 55 3.86 -5.26 -4.02
N PHE A 56 3.52 -6.32 -4.73
CA PHE A 56 4.32 -7.55 -4.81
C PHE A 56 4.93 -7.70 -6.21
N ILE A 57 6.19 -8.13 -6.26
CA ILE A 57 6.86 -8.46 -7.53
C ILE A 57 6.75 -9.97 -7.75
N ASN A 58 6.23 -10.37 -8.92
CA ASN A 58 6.10 -11.77 -9.34
C ASN A 58 5.25 -12.67 -8.44
N HIS A 59 4.35 -12.07 -7.65
CA HIS A 59 3.41 -12.79 -6.81
C HIS A 59 2.11 -11.98 -6.69
N PRO A 60 0.93 -12.61 -6.67
CA PRO A 60 -0.30 -11.90 -6.31
C PRO A 60 -0.20 -11.33 -4.89
N THR A 61 -0.95 -10.27 -4.59
CA THR A 61 -1.01 -9.71 -3.23
C THR A 61 -1.31 -10.81 -2.20
N MET A 62 -0.53 -10.86 -1.11
CA MET A 62 -0.72 -11.84 -0.05
C MET A 62 -0.66 -11.19 1.34
N VAL A 63 -1.22 -11.89 2.33
CA VAL A 63 -1.18 -11.49 3.75
C VAL A 63 -0.19 -12.38 4.48
N LYS A 64 0.71 -11.79 5.27
CA LYS A 64 1.67 -12.52 6.10
C LYS A 64 1.87 -11.78 7.42
N ALA A 65 1.89 -12.50 8.54
CA ALA A 65 1.93 -11.91 9.88
C ALA A 65 3.17 -11.02 10.12
N ASP A 66 4.26 -11.27 9.38
CA ASP A 66 5.52 -10.55 9.46
C ASP A 66 5.68 -9.46 8.39
N LEU A 67 4.61 -9.07 7.68
CA LEU A 67 4.60 -7.97 6.73
C LEU A 67 3.51 -6.94 7.10
N PRO A 68 3.74 -5.63 6.90
CA PRO A 68 2.68 -4.64 7.09
C PRO A 68 1.54 -4.86 6.11
N PHE A 69 0.30 -4.70 6.56
CA PHE A 69 -0.88 -4.75 5.70
C PHE A 69 -1.69 -3.47 5.82
N GLY A 70 -2.19 -2.93 4.69
CA GLY A 70 -3.07 -1.77 4.70
C GLY A 70 -2.98 -0.96 3.42
N GLY A 71 -4.04 -0.22 3.13
CA GLY A 71 -4.19 0.58 1.91
C GLY A 71 -3.90 2.07 2.08
N VAL A 72 -4.15 2.81 1.00
CA VAL A 72 -4.21 4.27 0.94
C VAL A 72 -5.45 4.69 0.15
N LYS A 73 -5.68 6.00 -0.04
CA LYS A 73 -6.87 6.55 -0.74
C LYS A 73 -8.16 6.06 -0.08
N ARG A 74 -9.16 5.64 -0.87
CA ARG A 74 -10.42 5.09 -0.35
C ARG A 74 -10.30 3.65 0.17
N SER A 75 -9.10 3.06 0.16
CA SER A 75 -8.83 1.77 0.82
C SER A 75 -8.45 1.91 2.29
N GLY A 76 -8.53 3.11 2.86
CA GLY A 76 -8.30 3.37 4.27
C GLY A 76 -6.93 3.99 4.58
N TYR A 77 -6.60 4.00 5.87
CA TYR A 77 -5.37 4.52 6.44
C TYR A 77 -4.93 3.64 7.62
N GLY A 78 -3.70 3.82 8.10
CA GLY A 78 -3.09 2.95 9.12
C GLY A 78 -2.44 1.69 8.53
N ARG A 79 -1.82 0.89 9.39
CA ARG A 79 -1.20 -0.40 9.03
C ARG A 79 -1.49 -1.45 10.09
N GLU A 80 -2.00 -2.60 9.64
CA GLU A 80 -2.24 -3.78 10.45
C GLU A 80 -1.04 -4.74 10.41
N LEU A 81 -1.10 -5.78 11.26
CA LEU A 81 -0.07 -6.80 11.47
C LEU A 81 1.24 -6.24 12.03
N LEU A 82 2.23 -7.11 12.31
CA LEU A 82 3.51 -6.71 12.89
C LEU A 82 3.38 -5.83 14.16
N GLY A 83 4.48 -5.18 14.54
CA GLY A 83 4.49 -4.14 15.56
C GLY A 83 3.81 -2.84 15.14
N LEU A 84 3.31 -2.71 13.91
CA LEU A 84 2.52 -1.55 13.47
C LEU A 84 1.07 -1.70 13.90
N GLY A 85 0.46 -2.85 13.61
CA GLY A 85 -0.93 -3.15 13.95
C GLY A 85 -1.21 -3.11 15.43
N ILE A 86 -0.29 -3.60 16.27
CA ILE A 86 -0.49 -3.50 17.74
C ILE A 86 -0.55 -2.04 18.22
N LYS A 87 0.13 -1.11 17.52
CA LYS A 87 0.13 0.31 17.90
C LYS A 87 -1.21 1.00 17.65
N GLU A 88 -2.06 0.43 16.80
CA GLU A 88 -3.44 0.91 16.60
C GLU A 88 -4.33 0.64 17.83
N PHE A 89 -3.88 -0.20 18.77
CA PHE A 89 -4.61 -0.59 19.99
C PHE A 89 -3.94 -0.10 21.29
N VAL A 90 -2.95 0.80 21.21
CA VAL A 90 -2.28 1.35 22.40
C VAL A 90 -2.44 2.86 22.48
N ASN A 91 -2.37 3.40 23.70
CA ASN A 91 -2.30 4.84 23.92
C ASN A 91 -0.84 5.30 23.97
N THR A 92 -0.43 6.15 23.03
CA THR A 92 0.90 6.76 23.06
C THR A 92 0.90 7.94 24.04
N LYS A 93 1.65 7.82 25.14
CA LYS A 93 1.73 8.85 26.19
C LYS A 93 3.07 9.58 26.13
N LEU A 94 3.02 10.91 25.95
CA LEU A 94 4.17 11.79 26.16
C LEU A 94 4.31 12.09 27.66
N ILE A 95 5.53 11.93 28.18
CA ILE A 95 5.95 12.48 29.47
C ILE A 95 7.22 13.26 29.16
N ASP A 96 7.13 14.59 29.31
CA ASP A 96 8.26 15.48 29.05
C ASP A 96 8.61 16.22 30.34
N VAL A 97 9.91 16.36 30.59
CA VAL A 97 10.45 17.11 31.72
C VAL A 97 11.14 18.32 31.13
N VAL A 98 10.42 19.43 31.13
CA VAL A 98 10.91 20.73 30.65
C VAL A 98 11.43 21.55 31.82
N ASP A 99 12.29 22.51 31.49
CA ASP A 99 12.70 23.56 32.44
C ASP A 99 11.47 24.36 32.92
N ILE A 100 11.47 24.82 34.16
CA ILE A 100 10.37 25.61 34.71
C ILE A 100 10.19 26.95 33.98
N ASP A 101 11.26 27.45 33.37
CA ASP A 101 11.29 28.67 32.57
C ASP A 101 11.23 28.39 31.05
N ALA A 102 10.85 27.16 30.64
CA ALA A 102 10.75 26.79 29.24
C ALA A 102 9.72 27.65 28.48
N PRO A 103 10.00 28.02 27.21
CA PRO A 103 9.07 28.78 26.39
C PRO A 103 7.83 27.95 26.01
N PHE A 104 6.72 28.66 25.77
CA PHE A 104 5.50 28.11 25.18
C PHE A 104 5.64 27.87 23.67
#